data_AF-A0A9E3BJR3-F1
#
_entry.id   AF-A0A9E3BJR3-F1
#
_cell.length_a   1.000
_cell.length_b   1.000
_cell.length_c   1.000
_cell.angle_alpha   90.00
_cell.angle_beta   90.00
_cell.angle_gamma   90.00
#
_symmetry.space_group_name_H-M   'P 1'
#
loop_
_entity.id
_entity.type
_entity.pdbx_description
1 polymer ?
#
loop_
_entity_poly.entity_id
_entity_poly.type
_entity_poly.pdbx_seq_one_letter_code
_entity_poly.pdbx_strand_id
1 'polypeptide(L)'
;MNPAIDEFDPAELQGGLLMQVENVHERLREARSQHRVMVGSPFAETSSQTLGSAGVTVLGYEECQTVLTHPEMFSSSIYSQIMGPVMGRTLLEREGANHRASRALVSPSFRAALLDRWRSELVEVVVHELIDGFAPGGRAELAR
;
A
#
# COMPACT_ATOMS: atom_id res chain seq x y z
N MET A 1 34.68 13.30 9.85
CA MET A 1 34.70 12.03 9.09
C MET A 1 33.25 11.79 8.70
N ASN A 2 32.90 12.13 7.47
CA ASN A 2 31.53 12.10 6.99
C ASN A 2 31.19 10.62 6.77
N PRO A 3 30.25 10.00 7.51
CA PRO A 3 29.82 8.65 7.15
C PRO A 3 29.26 8.76 5.73
N ALA A 4 29.78 7.93 4.82
CA ALA A 4 29.17 7.76 3.51
C ALA A 4 27.70 7.39 3.76
N ILE A 5 26.80 8.27 3.39
CA ILE A 5 25.38 7.97 3.40
C ILE A 5 25.19 7.21 2.09
N ASP A 6 24.78 5.96 2.18
CA ASP A 6 24.55 5.10 1.03
C ASP A 6 23.60 5.77 0.01
N GLU A 7 23.82 5.49 -1.26
CA GLU A 7 23.00 6.00 -2.37
C GLU A 7 21.57 5.45 -2.23
N PHE A 8 20.56 6.32 -2.35
CA PHE A 8 19.15 5.92 -2.22
C PHE A 8 18.75 5.00 -3.38
N ASP A 9 18.42 3.75 -3.07
CA ASP A 9 17.81 2.81 -4.02
C ASP A 9 16.27 2.85 -3.90
N PRO A 10 15.53 3.35 -4.92
CA PRO A 10 14.06 3.37 -4.89
C PRO A 10 13.43 1.97 -4.94
N ALA A 11 14.18 0.92 -5.24
CA ALA A 11 13.72 -0.47 -5.21
C ALA A 11 13.90 -1.11 -3.82
N GLU A 12 14.71 -0.52 -2.94
CA GLU A 12 14.87 -0.97 -1.56
C GLU A 12 13.66 -0.51 -0.73
N LEU A 13 13.05 -1.45 0.01
CA LEU A 13 11.91 -1.13 0.86
C LEU A 13 12.39 -0.49 2.17
N GLN A 14 11.84 0.69 2.49
CA GLN A 14 12.15 1.42 3.71
C GLN A 14 11.05 1.22 4.78
N GLY A 15 11.41 0.57 5.89
CA GLY A 15 10.53 0.19 6.99
C GLY A 15 9.53 -0.96 6.70
N GLY A 16 9.03 -1.61 7.77
CA GLY A 16 7.87 -2.53 7.70
C GLY A 16 8.17 -4.03 7.54
N LEU A 17 7.11 -4.82 7.33
CA LEU A 17 7.15 -6.31 7.32
C LEU A 17 8.04 -6.88 6.22
N LEU A 18 8.25 -6.13 5.13
CA LEU A 18 9.02 -6.55 3.96
C LEU A 18 10.48 -6.05 3.97
N MET A 19 10.95 -5.45 5.08
CA MET A 19 12.35 -5.00 5.22
C MET A 19 13.38 -6.10 4.99
N GLN A 20 13.03 -7.35 5.29
CA GLN A 20 13.92 -8.49 5.10
C GLN A 20 13.95 -8.97 3.64
N VAL A 21 13.22 -8.30 2.75
CA VAL A 21 13.07 -8.68 1.34
C VAL A 21 13.79 -7.67 0.46
N GLU A 22 15.04 -7.97 0.12
CA GLU A 22 15.88 -7.10 -0.71
C GLU A 22 15.39 -6.99 -2.16
N ASN A 23 14.73 -8.03 -2.70
CA ASN A 23 14.27 -8.04 -4.10
C ASN A 23 12.87 -8.63 -4.24
N VAL A 24 11.87 -7.83 -3.88
CA VAL A 24 10.44 -8.19 -3.96
C VAL A 24 10.04 -8.58 -5.38
N HIS A 25 10.50 -7.83 -6.39
CA HIS A 25 10.05 -8.00 -7.76
C HIS A 25 10.51 -9.31 -8.39
N GLU A 26 11.76 -9.71 -8.19
CA GLU A 26 12.26 -10.95 -8.76
C GLU A 26 11.63 -12.17 -8.10
N ARG A 27 11.43 -12.15 -6.79
CA ARG A 27 10.72 -13.22 -6.08
C ARG A 27 9.27 -13.36 -6.52
N LEU A 28 8.57 -12.26 -6.71
CA LEU A 28 7.21 -12.28 -7.28
C LEU A 28 7.22 -12.80 -8.73
N ARG A 29 8.25 -12.47 -9.53
CA ARG A 29 8.40 -12.99 -10.90
C ARG A 29 8.61 -14.50 -10.89
N GLU A 30 9.54 -15.00 -10.08
CA GLU A 30 9.84 -16.42 -9.93
C GLU A 30 8.60 -17.19 -9.47
N ALA A 31 7.93 -16.75 -8.39
CA ALA A 31 6.73 -17.40 -7.88
C ALA A 31 5.60 -17.42 -8.92
N ARG A 32 5.39 -16.30 -9.62
CA ARG A 32 4.37 -16.19 -10.67
C ARG A 32 4.67 -17.08 -11.87
N SER A 33 5.95 -17.34 -12.17
CA SER A 33 6.35 -18.24 -13.26
C SER A 33 5.91 -19.69 -13.03
N GLN A 34 5.80 -20.08 -11.76
CA GLN A 34 5.34 -21.42 -11.36
C GLN A 34 3.83 -21.46 -11.18
N HIS A 35 3.27 -20.47 -10.49
CA HIS A 35 1.86 -20.44 -10.12
C HIS A 35 1.27 -19.03 -10.20
N ARG A 36 0.13 -18.87 -10.87
CA ARG A 36 -0.64 -17.61 -10.86
C ARG A 36 -1.38 -17.39 -9.53
N VAL A 37 -1.68 -18.47 -8.82
CA VAL A 37 -2.27 -18.51 -7.47
C VAL A 37 -1.54 -19.60 -6.68
N MET A 38 -1.06 -19.30 -5.48
CA MET A 38 -0.34 -20.24 -4.64
C MET A 38 -0.87 -20.26 -3.21
N VAL A 39 -0.74 -21.40 -2.54
CA VAL A 39 -0.90 -21.47 -1.09
C VAL A 39 0.40 -21.00 -0.44
N GLY A 40 0.27 -20.22 0.63
CA GLY A 40 1.39 -19.57 1.30
C GLY A 40 1.78 -18.25 0.65
N SER A 41 2.97 -17.77 0.98
CA SER A 41 3.54 -16.52 0.51
C SER A 41 4.88 -16.80 -0.19
N PRO A 42 5.21 -16.07 -1.27
CA PRO A 42 6.57 -16.08 -1.82
C PRO A 42 7.61 -15.52 -0.84
N PHE A 43 7.16 -14.87 0.23
CA PHE A 43 7.94 -14.30 1.34
C PHE A 43 7.75 -15.13 2.61
N ALA A 44 8.29 -16.34 2.65
CA ALA A 44 8.12 -17.28 3.75
C ALA A 44 8.72 -16.79 5.08
N GLU A 45 9.74 -15.93 5.02
CA GLU A 45 10.36 -15.28 6.17
C GLU A 45 9.47 -14.18 6.78
N THR A 46 8.53 -13.64 6.01
CA THR A 46 7.59 -12.63 6.49
C THR A 46 6.34 -13.32 7.02
N SER A 47 6.40 -13.81 8.26
CA SER A 47 5.21 -14.34 8.92
C SER A 47 4.32 -13.21 9.41
N SER A 48 3.08 -13.12 8.90
CA SER A 48 2.05 -12.29 9.54
C SER A 48 1.49 -13.04 10.74
N GLN A 49 1.45 -12.39 11.91
CA GLN A 49 0.77 -12.97 13.08
C GLN A 49 -0.77 -12.95 12.92
N THR A 50 -1.29 -12.16 11.98
CA THR A 50 -2.72 -11.92 11.79
C THR A 50 -3.31 -12.74 10.65
N LEU A 51 -2.54 -13.03 9.59
CA LEU A 51 -2.96 -13.96 8.54
C LEU A 51 -2.53 -15.39 8.91
N GLY A 52 -3.48 -16.32 8.98
CA GLY A 52 -3.19 -17.72 9.27
C GLY A 52 -2.19 -18.34 8.29
N SER A 53 -1.52 -19.41 8.73
CA SER A 53 -0.45 -20.11 7.99
C SER A 53 -0.88 -20.76 6.66
N ALA A 54 -2.16 -20.70 6.31
CA ALA A 54 -2.74 -21.21 5.07
C ALA A 54 -3.30 -20.09 4.16
N GLY A 55 -2.72 -18.89 4.20
CA GLY A 55 -3.10 -17.80 3.30
C GLY A 55 -2.87 -18.16 1.83
N VAL A 56 -3.75 -17.72 0.94
CA VAL A 56 -3.57 -17.84 -0.52
C VAL A 56 -2.97 -16.54 -1.03
N THR A 57 -1.91 -16.63 -1.83
CA THR A 57 -1.33 -15.49 -2.54
C THR A 57 -1.73 -15.55 -4.01
N VAL A 58 -2.25 -14.43 -4.51
CA VAL A 58 -2.64 -14.26 -5.91
C VAL A 58 -1.58 -13.39 -6.59
N LEU A 59 -0.97 -13.90 -7.66
CA LEU A 59 0.19 -13.30 -8.33
C LEU A 59 -0.11 -12.89 -9.77
N GLY A 60 -1.08 -13.55 -10.41
CA GLY A 60 -1.50 -13.22 -11.77
C GLY A 60 -2.42 -11.99 -11.82
N TYR A 61 -2.25 -11.16 -12.85
CA TYR A 61 -3.02 -9.92 -12.99
C TYR A 61 -4.54 -10.15 -13.06
N GLU A 62 -4.99 -11.08 -13.92
CA GLU A 62 -6.41 -11.38 -14.09
C GLU A 62 -7.03 -12.00 -12.83
N GLU A 63 -6.29 -12.85 -12.11
CA GLU A 63 -6.76 -13.44 -10.87
C GLU A 63 -6.86 -12.38 -9.77
N CYS A 64 -5.88 -11.47 -9.69
CA CYS A 64 -5.95 -10.32 -8.78
C CYS A 64 -7.17 -9.46 -9.11
N GLN A 65 -7.40 -9.15 -10.38
CA GLN A 65 -8.57 -8.39 -10.81
C GLN A 65 -9.86 -9.11 -10.42
N THR A 66 -9.95 -10.43 -10.65
CA THR A 66 -11.10 -11.25 -10.27
C THR A 66 -11.37 -11.13 -8.77
N VAL A 67 -10.35 -11.34 -7.93
CA VAL A 67 -10.48 -11.26 -6.47
C VAL A 67 -10.93 -9.88 -6.01
N LEU A 68 -10.38 -8.81 -6.60
CA LEU A 68 -10.70 -7.43 -6.21
C LEU A 68 -12.05 -6.93 -6.73
N THR A 69 -12.69 -7.62 -7.68
CA THR A 69 -13.92 -7.17 -8.35
C THR A 69 -15.15 -8.05 -8.09
N HIS A 70 -14.99 -9.20 -7.44
CA HIS A 70 -16.07 -10.13 -7.08
C HIS A 70 -16.29 -10.17 -5.56
N PRO A 71 -16.79 -9.08 -4.93
CA PRO A 71 -16.92 -8.98 -3.48
C PRO A 71 -17.90 -9.98 -2.86
N GLU A 72 -18.80 -10.56 -3.65
CA GLU A 72 -19.68 -11.65 -3.24
C GLU A 72 -18.95 -12.99 -3.04
N MET A 73 -17.80 -13.16 -3.69
CA MET A 73 -16.94 -14.34 -3.56
C MET A 73 -15.76 -14.07 -2.61
N PHE A 74 -15.24 -12.84 -2.59
CA PHE A 74 -14.05 -12.44 -1.85
C PHE A 74 -14.34 -11.24 -0.94
N SER A 75 -14.44 -11.50 0.36
CA SER A 75 -14.80 -10.51 1.37
C SER A 75 -13.62 -9.61 1.79
N SER A 76 -13.92 -8.34 2.07
CA SER A 76 -12.98 -7.38 2.67
C SER A 76 -13.04 -7.36 4.20
N SER A 77 -13.86 -8.20 4.83
CA SER A 77 -14.06 -8.24 6.29
C SER A 77 -12.78 -8.45 7.10
N ILE A 78 -11.73 -9.01 6.49
CA ILE A 78 -10.41 -9.18 7.13
C ILE A 78 -9.82 -7.86 7.63
N TYR A 79 -10.12 -6.72 6.98
CA TYR A 79 -9.67 -5.40 7.44
C TYR A 79 -10.22 -5.03 8.82
N SER A 80 -11.38 -5.57 9.23
CA SER A 80 -11.89 -5.37 10.59
C SER A 80 -11.00 -6.00 11.67
N GLN A 81 -10.30 -7.09 11.32
CA GLN A 81 -9.40 -7.79 12.22
C GLN A 81 -8.01 -7.15 12.23
N ILE A 82 -7.53 -6.71 11.06
CA ILE A 82 -6.19 -6.14 10.90
C ILE A 82 -6.15 -4.67 11.36
N MET A 83 -7.09 -3.85 10.91
CA MET A 83 -7.08 -2.40 11.15
C MET A 83 -8.02 -1.99 12.28
N GLY A 84 -9.12 -2.73 12.47
CA GLY A 84 -10.16 -2.39 13.44
C GLY A 84 -9.69 -2.17 14.89
N PRO A 85 -8.70 -2.92 15.42
CA PRO A 85 -8.19 -2.69 16.77
C PRO A 85 -7.62 -1.29 17.01
N VAL A 86 -7.11 -0.63 15.97
CA VAL A 86 -6.47 0.69 16.07
C VAL A 86 -7.37 1.78 15.47
N MET A 87 -7.89 1.55 14.27
CA MET A 87 -8.60 2.57 13.48
C MET A 87 -10.11 2.55 13.69
N GLY A 88 -10.65 1.56 14.40
CA GLY A 88 -12.08 1.31 14.50
C GLY A 88 -12.69 0.91 13.15
N ARG A 89 -13.97 1.22 12.94
CA ARG A 89 -14.66 0.89 11.69
C ARG A 89 -14.26 1.85 10.56
N THR A 90 -13.62 1.34 9.52
CA THR A 90 -13.20 2.09 8.33
C THR A 90 -14.14 1.84 7.15
N LEU A 91 -13.85 2.45 6.01
CA LEU A 91 -14.55 2.16 4.76
C LEU A 91 -14.05 0.85 4.12
N LEU A 92 -12.79 0.45 4.40
CA LEU A 92 -12.11 -0.64 3.72
C LEU A 92 -12.69 -2.01 4.06
N GLU A 93 -13.19 -2.22 5.28
CA GLU A 93 -13.84 -3.49 5.66
C GLU A 93 -15.32 -3.57 5.28
N ARG A 94 -15.93 -2.47 4.81
CA ARG A 94 -17.38 -2.42 4.55
C ARG A 94 -17.71 -3.04 3.19
N GLU A 95 -18.91 -3.60 3.11
CA GLU A 95 -19.41 -4.27 1.91
C GLU A 95 -20.81 -3.79 1.51
N GLY A 96 -21.21 -4.11 0.27
CA GLY A 96 -22.57 -3.94 -0.23
C GLY A 96 -23.15 -2.53 -0.07
N ALA A 97 -24.38 -2.45 0.43
CA ALA A 97 -25.10 -1.19 0.59
C ALA A 97 -24.43 -0.24 1.60
N ASN A 98 -23.86 -0.78 2.67
CA ASN A 98 -23.16 0.01 3.69
C ASN A 98 -21.89 0.65 3.12
N HIS A 99 -21.10 -0.09 2.34
CA HIS A 99 -19.95 0.46 1.62
C HIS A 99 -20.39 1.58 0.66
N ARG A 100 -21.42 1.34 -0.16
CA ARG A 100 -21.92 2.35 -1.11
C ARG A 100 -22.39 3.63 -0.41
N ALA A 101 -23.15 3.50 0.67
CA ALA A 101 -23.63 4.65 1.44
C ALA A 101 -22.46 5.45 2.04
N SER A 102 -21.51 4.78 2.70
CA SER A 102 -20.34 5.45 3.27
C SER A 102 -19.44 6.08 2.19
N ARG A 103 -19.23 5.39 1.07
CA ARG A 103 -18.48 5.93 -0.08
C ARG A 103 -19.16 7.16 -0.67
N ALA A 104 -20.48 7.17 -0.77
CA ALA A 104 -21.23 8.31 -1.30
C ALA A 104 -21.08 9.58 -0.44
N LEU A 105 -20.89 9.44 0.87
CA LEU A 105 -20.65 10.58 1.76
C LEU A 105 -19.27 11.21 1.55
N VAL A 106 -18.24 10.41 1.26
CA VAL A 106 -16.85 10.91 1.13
C VAL A 106 -16.46 11.28 -0.30
N SER A 107 -17.03 10.62 -1.32
CA SER A 107 -16.66 10.80 -2.73
C SER A 107 -16.73 12.25 -3.25
N PRO A 108 -17.67 13.12 -2.81
CA PRO A 108 -17.71 14.51 -3.26
C PRO A 108 -16.42 15.28 -3.00
N SER A 109 -15.70 14.97 -1.91
CA SER A 109 -14.42 15.59 -1.55
C SER A 109 -13.25 15.15 -2.44
N PHE A 110 -13.44 14.12 -3.27
CA PHE A 110 -12.40 13.56 -4.16
C PHE A 110 -12.77 13.72 -5.65
N ARG A 111 -13.65 14.66 -5.99
CA ARG A 111 -13.99 14.96 -7.39
C ARG A 111 -12.81 15.64 -8.08
N ALA A 112 -12.61 15.33 -9.36
CA ALA A 112 -11.48 15.84 -10.16
C ALA A 112 -11.30 17.36 -10.07
N ALA A 113 -12.38 18.14 -10.16
CA ALA A 113 -12.31 19.60 -10.06
C ALA A 113 -11.82 20.10 -8.69
N LEU A 114 -12.17 19.41 -7.61
CA LEU A 114 -11.71 19.75 -6.26
C LEU A 114 -10.26 19.33 -6.06
N LEU A 115 -9.87 18.16 -6.57
CA LEU A 115 -8.48 17.68 -6.55
C LEU A 115 -7.55 18.61 -7.33
N ASP A 116 -7.96 19.10 -8.51
CA ASP A 116 -7.17 20.04 -9.30
C ASP A 116 -7.00 21.38 -8.59
N ARG A 117 -8.04 21.86 -7.88
CA ARG A 117 -7.92 23.04 -7.03
C ARG A 117 -6.95 22.81 -5.86
N TRP A 118 -7.07 21.68 -5.16
CA TRP A 118 -6.18 21.32 -4.06
C TRP A 118 -4.72 21.15 -4.50
N ARG A 119 -4.48 20.70 -5.73
CA ARG A 119 -3.15 20.60 -6.31
C ARG A 119 -2.43 21.95 -6.20
N SER A 120 -2.99 23.02 -6.73
CA SER A 120 -2.34 24.34 -6.72
C SER A 120 -2.43 25.07 -5.39
N GLU A 121 -3.57 24.97 -4.69
CA GLU A 121 -3.81 25.79 -3.49
C GLU A 121 -3.19 25.23 -2.21
N LEU A 122 -2.91 23.92 -2.17
CA LEU A 122 -2.42 23.24 -0.98
C LEU A 122 -1.18 22.38 -1.26
N VAL A 123 -1.30 21.43 -2.19
CA VAL A 123 -0.24 20.43 -2.41
C VAL A 123 1.04 21.08 -2.92
N GLU A 124 0.96 21.86 -4.00
CA GLU A 124 2.12 22.54 -4.57
C GLU A 124 2.73 23.51 -3.54
N VAL A 125 1.93 24.27 -2.80
CA VAL A 125 2.42 25.20 -1.77
C VAL A 125 3.22 24.46 -0.69
N VAL A 126 2.64 23.42 -0.10
CA VAL A 126 3.28 22.64 0.97
C VAL A 126 4.53 21.92 0.45
N VAL A 127 4.47 21.35 -0.77
CA VAL A 127 5.62 20.67 -1.36
C VAL A 127 6.78 21.63 -1.61
N HIS A 128 6.52 22.82 -2.15
CA HIS A 128 7.57 23.83 -2.34
C HIS A 128 8.15 24.25 -0.99
N GLU A 129 7.32 24.52 0.02
CA GLU A 129 7.80 24.88 1.37
C GLU A 129 8.70 23.79 1.98
N LEU A 130 8.28 22.52 1.86
CA LEU A 130 9.07 21.38 2.36
C LEU A 130 10.39 21.22 1.61
N ILE A 131 10.39 21.35 0.28
CA ILE A 131 11.59 21.22 -0.54
C ILE A 131 12.55 22.39 -0.31
N ASP A 132 12.05 23.62 -0.30
CA ASP A 132 12.84 24.83 -0.08
C ASP A 132 13.55 24.80 1.29
N GLY A 133 12.97 24.12 2.27
CA GLY A 133 13.57 23.91 3.59
C GLY A 133 14.89 23.12 3.57
N PHE A 134 15.11 22.26 2.57
CA PHE A 134 16.34 21.45 2.49
C PHE A 134 17.12 21.63 1.18
N ALA A 135 16.52 22.18 0.13
CA ALA A 135 17.16 22.35 -1.18
C ALA A 135 18.51 23.09 -1.13
N PRO A 136 18.68 24.18 -0.34
CA PRO A 136 19.98 24.84 -0.21
C PRO A 136 21.08 23.97 0.42
N GLY A 137 20.70 22.94 1.17
CA GLY A 137 21.63 22.03 1.85
C GLY A 137 22.33 21.04 0.90
N GLY A 138 21.86 20.90 -0.34
CA GLY A 138 22.41 19.98 -1.35
C GLY A 138 22.28 18.48 -1.00
N ARG A 139 21.74 18.15 0.18
CA ARG A 139 21.47 16.81 0.67
C ARG A 139 20.38 16.86 1.75
N ALA A 140 19.49 15.87 1.76
CA ALA A 140 18.45 15.72 2.77
C ALA A 140 18.17 14.25 3.05
N GLU A 141 17.56 13.96 4.19
CA GLU A 141 16.94 12.67 4.47
C GLU A 141 15.45 12.75 4.08
N LEU A 142 15.01 11.92 3.14
CA LEU A 142 13.65 11.98 2.57
C LEU A 142 12.69 10.98 3.23
N ALA A 143 13.22 9.98 3.93
CA ALA A 143 12.44 8.97 4.63
C ALA A 143 13.08 8.66 5.98
N ARG A 144 12.29 8.16 6.94
CA ARG A 144 12.80 7.79 8.25
C ARG A 144 12.36 6.39 8.62
#